data_AF-A0A4R3LRD9-F1
#
_entry.id   AF-A0A4R3LRD9-F1
#
_cell.length_a   1.000
_cell.length_b   1.000
_cell.length_c   1.000
_cell.angle_alpha   90.00
_cell.angle_beta   90.00
_cell.angle_gamma   90.00
#
_symmetry.space_group_name_H-M   'P 1'
#
loop_
_entity.id
_entity.type
_entity.pdbx_description
1 polymer ?
#
loop_
_entity_poly.entity_id
_entity_poly.type
_entity_poly.pdbx_seq_one_letter_code
_entity_poly.pdbx_strand_id
1 'polypeptide(L)'
;MFNLDTGGPLAGLHSDQLHKLGIALAIYPSLIRNALGFAMREALGHLREDGHTGAMRSRMLSAAEYNTYLGLAEVEEWERRFQA
;
A
#
# COMPACT_ATOMS: atom_id res chain seq x y z
N MET A 1 -15.74 16.62 -6.80
CA MET A 1 -15.08 15.38 -6.34
C MET A 1 -15.36 14.30 -7.36
N PHE A 2 -14.36 13.53 -7.77
CA PHE A 2 -14.49 12.48 -8.77
C PHE A 2 -14.02 11.14 -8.18
N ASN A 3 -14.80 10.07 -8.41
CA ASN A 3 -14.40 8.71 -8.02
C ASN A 3 -13.68 8.05 -9.20
N LEU A 4 -12.37 7.80 -9.05
CA LEU A 4 -11.55 7.08 -10.03
C LEU A 4 -11.49 5.60 -9.65
N ASP A 5 -12.55 4.88 -9.99
CA ASP A 5 -12.60 3.42 -9.79
C ASP A 5 -12.12 2.67 -11.05
N THR A 6 -10.92 2.09 -10.93
CA THR A 6 -10.40 0.96 -11.73
C THR A 6 -10.51 1.01 -13.26
N GLY A 7 -10.56 2.18 -13.88
CA GLY A 7 -10.38 2.26 -15.33
C GLY A 7 -10.83 3.55 -15.99
N GLY A 8 -10.68 3.56 -17.30
CA GLY A 8 -11.09 4.66 -18.16
C GLY A 8 -9.99 5.70 -18.40
N PRO A 9 -10.26 6.68 -19.28
CA PRO A 9 -9.26 7.62 -19.79
C PRO A 9 -8.59 8.48 -18.72
N LEU A 10 -9.25 8.65 -17.56
CA LEU A 10 -8.76 9.48 -16.46
C LEU A 10 -7.83 8.74 -15.50
N ALA A 11 -7.81 7.40 -15.51
CA ALA A 11 -7.06 6.60 -14.54
C ALA A 11 -5.53 6.76 -14.65
N GLY A 12 -5.04 7.15 -15.83
CA GLY A 12 -3.62 7.42 -16.07
C GLY A 12 -3.22 8.89 -15.93
N LEU A 13 -4.16 9.78 -15.59
CA LEU A 13 -3.88 11.21 -15.51
C LEU A 13 -3.26 11.57 -14.16
N HIS A 14 -2.25 12.43 -14.20
CA HIS A 14 -1.67 13.03 -13.02
C HIS A 14 -2.57 14.14 -12.45
N SER A 15 -2.34 14.54 -11.20
CA SER A 15 -3.18 15.52 -10.50
C SER A 15 -3.29 16.87 -11.21
N ASP A 16 -2.23 17.33 -11.89
CA ASP A 16 -2.24 18.58 -12.67
C ASP A 16 -3.12 18.47 -13.93
N GLN A 17 -3.17 17.29 -14.57
CA GLN A 17 -4.02 17.02 -15.72
C GLN A 17 -5.49 16.92 -15.30
N LEU A 18 -5.77 16.26 -14.17
CA LEU A 18 -7.11 16.23 -13.58
C LEU A 18 -7.59 17.65 -13.24
N HIS A 19 -6.70 18.49 -12.70
CA HIS A 19 -7.01 19.88 -12.38
C HIS A 19 -7.37 20.71 -13.63
N LYS A 20 -6.62 20.54 -14.74
CA LYS A 20 -6.93 21.18 -16.04
C LYS A 20 -8.30 20.78 -16.59
N LEU A 21 -8.83 19.62 -16.19
CA LEU A 21 -10.18 19.15 -16.54
C LEU A 21 -11.25 19.63 -15.55
N GLY A 22 -10.91 20.50 -14.59
CA GLY A 22 -11.84 21.01 -13.58
C GLY A 22 -12.05 20.07 -12.39
N ILE A 23 -11.24 19.01 -12.26
CA ILE A 23 -11.34 18.06 -11.14
C ILE A 23 -10.41 18.52 -10.00
N ALA A 24 -10.99 19.15 -8.99
CA ALA A 24 -10.25 19.63 -7.81
C ALA A 24 -9.96 18.54 -6.76
N LEU A 25 -10.72 17.44 -6.77
CA LEU A 25 -10.56 16.34 -5.83
C LEU A 25 -10.91 15.03 -6.51
N ALA A 26 -9.99 14.07 -6.48
CA ALA A 26 -10.16 12.72 -6.98
C ALA A 26 -9.87 11.72 -5.85
N ILE A 27 -10.71 10.69 -5.72
CA ILE A 27 -10.53 9.60 -4.76
C ILE A 27 -10.31 8.29 -5.51
N TYR A 28 -9.60 7.35 -4.88
CA TYR A 28 -9.21 6.05 -5.46
C TYR A 28 -9.64 4.89 -4.55
N PRO A 29 -10.95 4.67 -4.34
CA PRO A 29 -11.45 3.82 -3.26
C PRO A 29 -10.99 2.36 -3.37
N SER A 30 -10.93 1.82 -4.59
CA SER A 30 -10.56 0.42 -4.81
C SER A 30 -9.05 0.16 -4.87
N LEU A 31 -8.20 1.19 -4.93
CA LEU A 31 -6.77 1.04 -5.23
C LEU A 31 -6.08 0.08 -4.27
N ILE A 32 -6.13 0.38 -2.97
CA ILE A 32 -5.41 -0.41 -1.97
C ILE A 32 -6.00 -1.81 -1.81
N ARG A 33 -7.33 -1.93 -1.85
CA ARG A 33 -8.01 -3.23 -1.74
C ARG A 33 -7.61 -4.16 -2.88
N ASN A 34 -7.59 -3.66 -4.11
CA ASN A 34 -7.30 -4.48 -5.28
C ASN A 34 -5.81 -4.84 -5.36
N ALA A 35 -4.91 -3.91 -5.03
CA ALA A 35 -3.47 -4.18 -4.96
C ALA A 35 -3.15 -5.23 -3.89
N LEU A 36 -3.76 -5.10 -2.70
CA LEU A 36 -3.62 -6.07 -1.63
C LEU A 36 -4.16 -7.45 -2.03
N GLY A 37 -5.36 -7.49 -2.62
CA GLY A 37 -5.95 -8.76 -3.09
C GLY A 37 -5.06 -9.50 -4.09
N PHE A 38 -4.40 -8.75 -5.00
CA PHE A 38 -3.41 -9.33 -5.91
C PHE A 38 -2.20 -9.89 -5.14
N ALA A 39 -1.58 -9.10 -4.26
CA ALA A 39 -0.41 -9.53 -3.49
C ALA A 39 -0.70 -10.75 -2.60
N MET A 40 -1.89 -10.79 -1.97
CA MET A 40 -2.34 -11.93 -1.18
C MET A 40 -2.49 -13.19 -2.03
N ARG A 41 -3.10 -13.07 -3.23
CA ARG A 41 -3.26 -14.20 -4.14
C ARG A 41 -1.90 -14.78 -4.56
N GLU A 42 -0.95 -13.93 -4.92
CA GLU A 42 0.40 -14.37 -5.30
C GLU A 42 1.11 -15.07 -4.15
N ALA A 43 1.11 -14.46 -2.96
CA ALA A 43 1.82 -15.00 -1.80
C ALA A 43 1.25 -16.36 -1.35
N LEU A 44 -0.08 -16.48 -1.30
CA LEU A 44 -0.75 -17.74 -0.94
C LEU A 44 -0.63 -18.80 -2.04
N GLY A 45 -0.58 -18.38 -3.31
CA GLY A 45 -0.32 -19.26 -4.45
C GLY A 45 1.05 -19.93 -4.32
N HIS A 46 2.11 -19.13 -4.14
CA HIS A 46 3.46 -19.63 -3.92
C HIS A 46 3.57 -20.50 -2.66
N LEU A 47 2.92 -20.12 -1.56
CA LEU A 47 2.93 -20.95 -0.35
C LEU A 47 2.30 -22.33 -0.60
N ARG A 48 1.19 -22.39 -1.32
CA ARG A 48 0.51 -23.64 -1.67
C ARG A 48 1.37 -24.52 -2.59
N GLU A 49 2.04 -23.92 -3.57
CA GLU A 49 2.80 -24.63 -4.60
C GLU A 49 4.19 -25.07 -4.11
N ASP A 50 4.90 -24.17 -3.43
CA ASP A 50 6.29 -24.39 -3.02
C ASP A 50 6.38 -25.02 -1.61
N GLY A 51 5.33 -24.91 -0.80
CA GLY A 51 5.32 -25.33 0.60
C GLY A 51 6.15 -24.43 1.54
N HIS A 52 6.66 -23.30 1.05
CA HIS A 52 7.48 -22.34 1.79
C HIS A 52 7.37 -20.93 1.23
N THR A 53 7.90 -19.92 1.94
CA THR A 53 7.81 -18.50 1.55
C THR A 53 8.95 -18.00 0.66
N GLY A 54 9.85 -18.88 0.21
CA GLY A 54 11.07 -18.51 -0.53
C GLY A 54 10.83 -17.61 -1.74
N ALA A 55 9.85 -17.95 -2.60
CA ALA A 55 9.52 -17.20 -3.81
C ALA A 55 9.03 -15.76 -3.53
N MET A 56 8.50 -15.49 -2.33
CA MET A 56 7.98 -14.18 -1.96
C MET A 56 8.99 -13.27 -1.27
N ARG A 57 10.16 -13.79 -0.86
CA ARG A 57 11.10 -13.07 0.00
C ARG A 57 11.48 -11.68 -0.53
N SER A 58 11.69 -11.53 -1.83
CA SER A 58 12.07 -10.26 -2.47
C SER A 58 10.92 -9.26 -2.63
N ARG A 59 9.68 -9.68 -2.37
CA ARG A 59 8.48 -8.83 -2.47
C ARG A 59 7.80 -8.62 -1.11
N MET A 60 8.40 -9.11 -0.04
CA MET A 60 7.96 -8.88 1.34
C MET A 60 8.70 -7.68 1.92
N LEU A 61 8.04 -6.96 2.82
CA LEU A 61 8.72 -5.97 3.65
C LEU A 61 9.78 -6.64 4.51
N SER A 62 10.95 -6.02 4.61
CA SER A 62 11.91 -6.30 5.66
C SER A 62 11.34 -5.88 7.02
N ALA A 63 11.91 -6.44 8.10
CA ALA A 63 11.56 -6.02 9.45
C ALA A 63 11.81 -4.51 9.68
N ALA A 64 12.88 -3.97 9.08
CA ALA A 64 13.18 -2.54 9.16
C ALA A 64 12.10 -1.70 8.49
N GLU A 65 11.72 -2.02 7.25
CA GLU A 65 10.64 -1.30 6.54
C GLU A 65 9.31 -1.41 7.29
N TYR A 66 8.97 -2.62 7.78
CA TYR A 66 7.77 -2.83 8.57
C TYR A 66 7.73 -1.93 9.81
N ASN A 67 8.84 -1.87 10.57
CA ASN A 67 8.95 -1.02 11.74
C ASN A 67 8.86 0.47 11.40
N THR A 68 9.44 0.89 10.27
CA THR A 68 9.29 2.27 9.76
C THR A 68 7.84 2.59 9.44
N TYR A 69 7.10 1.71 8.77
CA TYR A 69 5.67 1.95 8.47
C TYR A 69 4.80 2.00 9.73
N LEU A 70 5.18 1.25 10.77
CA LEU A 70 4.47 1.27 12.05
C LEU A 70 4.82 2.48 12.93
N GLY A 71 5.84 3.27 12.57
CA GLY A 71 6.32 4.37 13.40
C GLY A 71 6.90 3.87 14.73
N LEU A 72 7.64 2.75 14.70
CA LEU A 72 8.19 2.15 15.93
C LEU A 72 9.09 3.13 16.69
N ALA A 73 9.87 3.95 15.98
CA ALA A 73 10.78 4.90 16.60
C ALA A 73 10.03 5.95 17.43
N GLU A 74 8.89 6.42 16.92
CA GLU A 74 8.01 7.38 17.59
C GLU A 74 7.36 6.76 18.83
N VAL A 75 6.97 5.48 18.75
CA VAL A 75 6.44 4.73 19.89
C VAL A 75 7.51 4.56 20.97
N GLU A 76 8.71 4.12 20.61
CA GLU A 76 9.82 3.96 21.55
C GLU A 76 10.24 5.29 22.19
N GLU A 77 10.21 6.39 21.44
CA GLU A 77 10.44 7.73 21.99
C GLU A 77 9.36 8.13 22.99
N TRP A 78 8.10 7.87 22.66
CA TRP A 78 6.99 8.07 23.57
C TRP A 78 7.17 7.25 24.85
N GLU A 79 7.54 5.96 24.75
CA GLU A 79 7.76 5.09 25.91
C GLU A 79 8.89 5.60 26.83
N ARG A 80 10.02 6.03 26.27
CA ARG A 80 11.15 6.58 27.05
C ARG A 80 10.76 7.79 27.90
N ARG A 81 9.74 8.56 27.50
CA ARG A 81 9.26 9.71 28.29
C ARG A 81 8.54 9.30 29.57
N PHE A 82 8.08 8.06 29.68
CA PHE A 82 7.28 7.55 30.79
C PHE A 82 7.92 6.35 31.51
N GLN A 83 9.14 5.95 31.14
CA GLN A 83 9.93 4.99 31.91
C GLN A 83 10.42 5.65 33.20
N ALA A 84 9.90 5.17 34.34
CA ALA A 84 10.29 5.58 35.70
C ALA A 84 11.61 4.94 36.14
#